data_AF-A0A968D0P9-F1
#
_entry.id   AF-A0A968D0P9-F1
#
_cell.length_a   1.000
_cell.length_b   1.000
_cell.length_c   1.000
_cell.angle_alpha   90.00
_cell.angle_beta   90.00
_cell.angle_gamma   90.00
#
_symmetry.space_group_name_H-M   'P 1'
#
loop_
_entity.id
_entity.type
_entity.pdbx_description
1 polymer ?
#
loop_
_entity_poly.entity_id
_entity_poly.type
_entity_poly.pdbx_seq_one_letter_code
_entity_poly.pdbx_strand_id
1 'polypeptide(L)'
;MTRNFKQLRFSFLFIFGFVLTGCGHENSPKGVAEEFLFRYFIELNQRGALDLSTGLAVDKLNKEIELTQSVRMEPNLELSKHRPFIDYELVNTQQRKDETVTLFFDVTIEQKGGYKYQREAVLSATELEGTWKISNFDIFDRDRP
;
A
#
# COMPACT_ATOMS: atom_id res chain seq x y z
N MET A 1 -0.67 -27.71 68.15
CA MET A 1 0.36 -26.67 68.02
C MET A 1 1.63 -27.33 67.49
N THR A 2 1.89 -27.26 66.17
CA THR A 2 3.22 -27.28 65.49
C THR A 2 3.02 -27.41 63.97
N ARG A 3 3.59 -26.44 63.23
CA ARG A 3 3.64 -26.31 61.77
C ARG A 3 4.35 -27.49 61.11
N ASN A 4 4.05 -27.80 59.84
CA ASN A 4 5.10 -28.14 58.86
C ASN A 4 4.66 -27.98 57.39
N PHE A 5 5.23 -26.93 56.81
CA PHE A 5 5.63 -26.65 55.43
C PHE A 5 5.54 -27.81 54.42
N LYS A 6 4.74 -27.67 53.34
CA LYS A 6 5.02 -28.30 52.02
C LYS A 6 4.51 -27.45 50.85
N GLN A 7 5.48 -26.98 50.08
CA GLN A 7 5.51 -26.89 48.62
C GLN A 7 4.54 -25.89 47.93
N LEU A 8 5.08 -24.70 47.69
CA LEU A 8 4.65 -23.75 46.67
C LEU A 8 4.62 -24.47 45.30
N ARG A 9 3.42 -24.80 44.80
CA ARG A 9 3.24 -25.19 43.39
C ARG A 9 2.85 -23.92 42.64
N PHE A 10 3.85 -23.12 42.27
CA PHE A 10 3.66 -22.10 41.24
C PHE A 10 3.47 -22.85 39.91
N SER A 11 2.20 -23.11 39.60
CA SER A 11 1.79 -23.54 38.27
C SER A 11 2.06 -22.35 37.35
N PHE A 12 3.24 -22.32 36.75
CA PHE A 12 3.65 -21.33 35.77
C PHE A 12 2.89 -21.64 34.49
N LEU A 13 1.68 -21.12 34.39
CA LEU A 13 0.88 -21.13 33.18
C LEU A 13 1.57 -20.16 32.22
N PHE A 14 2.52 -20.69 31.45
CA PHE A 14 3.28 -19.98 30.43
C PHE A 14 2.29 -19.63 29.31
N ILE A 15 1.56 -18.52 29.48
CA ILE A 15 0.79 -17.91 28.40
C ILE A 15 1.83 -17.34 27.43
N PHE A 16 2.23 -18.17 26.47
CA PHE A 16 2.99 -17.74 25.31
C PHE A 16 2.03 -16.92 24.45
N GLY A 17 1.87 -15.65 24.81
CA GLY A 17 1.21 -14.65 24.00
C GLY A 17 2.04 -14.43 22.75
N PHE A 18 1.78 -15.23 21.73
CA PHE A 18 2.19 -14.95 20.35
C PHE A 18 1.44 -13.68 19.94
N VAL A 19 1.99 -12.51 20.32
CA VAL A 19 1.58 -11.25 19.71
C VAL A 19 2.12 -11.32 18.30
N LEU A 20 1.28 -11.81 17.39
CA LEU A 20 1.44 -11.63 15.96
C LEU A 20 1.29 -10.12 15.71
N THR A 21 2.37 -9.36 15.93
CA THR A 21 2.56 -8.10 15.21
C THR A 21 2.80 -8.49 13.76
N GLY A 22 1.72 -8.83 13.04
CA GLY A 22 1.75 -8.70 11.60
C GLY A 22 2.19 -7.26 11.31
N CYS A 23 2.99 -7.05 10.27
CA CYS A 23 3.11 -5.73 9.66
C CYS A 23 1.72 -5.34 9.14
N GLY A 24 0.87 -4.90 10.06
CA GLY A 24 -0.47 -4.42 9.79
C GLY A 24 -0.32 -3.04 9.16
N HIS A 25 -1.08 -2.84 8.09
CA HIS A 25 -1.32 -1.54 7.51
C HIS A 25 -1.55 -0.48 8.60
N GLU A 26 -0.71 0.54 8.62
CA GLU A 26 -0.91 1.70 9.49
C GLU A 26 -2.11 2.49 8.95
N ASN A 27 -3.18 2.64 9.75
CA ASN A 27 -4.32 3.48 9.40
C ASN A 27 -3.94 4.96 9.54
N SER A 28 -3.10 5.43 8.62
CA SER A 28 -2.66 6.81 8.49
C SER A 28 -2.65 7.19 7.00
N PRO A 29 -2.64 8.49 6.67
CA PRO A 29 -2.60 8.94 5.28
C PRO A 29 -1.41 8.34 4.50
N LYS A 30 -0.26 8.24 5.18
CA LYS A 30 0.95 7.66 4.62
C LYS A 30 0.81 6.14 4.44
N GLY A 31 0.36 5.43 5.48
CA GLY A 31 0.22 3.98 5.41
C GLY A 31 -0.74 3.51 4.30
N VAL A 32 -1.85 4.22 4.10
CA VAL A 32 -2.76 3.92 2.98
C VAL A 32 -2.21 4.28 1.61
N ALA A 33 -1.43 5.35 1.51
CA ALA A 33 -0.78 5.73 0.26
C ALA A 33 0.32 4.74 -0.15
N GLU A 34 1.16 4.29 0.80
CA GLU A 34 2.21 3.31 0.54
C GLU A 34 1.62 1.95 0.14
N GLU A 35 0.60 1.47 0.85
CA GLU A 35 -0.09 0.22 0.49
C GLU A 35 -0.80 0.34 -0.87
N PHE A 36 -1.38 1.50 -1.19
CA PHE A 36 -1.97 1.75 -2.51
C PHE A 36 -0.91 1.66 -3.61
N LEU A 37 0.24 2.35 -3.45
CA LEU A 37 1.34 2.32 -4.41
C LEU A 37 1.93 0.92 -4.57
N PHE A 38 2.06 0.18 -3.47
CA PHE A 38 2.48 -1.22 -3.51
C PHE A 38 1.57 -2.06 -4.39
N ARG A 39 0.25 -2.02 -4.17
CA ARG A 39 -0.72 -2.75 -4.99
C ARG A 39 -0.71 -2.27 -6.44
N TYR A 40 -0.63 -0.96 -6.66
CA TYR A 40 -0.72 -0.36 -7.98
C TYR A 40 0.52 -0.64 -8.85
N PHE A 41 1.72 -0.33 -8.35
CA PHE A 41 2.97 -0.45 -9.11
C PHE A 41 3.64 -1.82 -8.97
N ILE A 42 3.74 -2.36 -7.75
CA ILE A 42 4.55 -3.57 -7.49
C ILE A 42 3.78 -4.83 -7.80
N GLU A 43 2.56 -4.95 -7.26
CA GLU A 43 1.74 -6.15 -7.48
C GLU A 43 1.07 -6.16 -8.86
N LEU A 44 0.90 -4.98 -9.47
CA LEU A 44 0.05 -4.74 -10.65
C LEU A 44 -1.40 -5.17 -10.38
N ASN A 45 -1.85 -4.94 -9.14
CA ASN A 45 -3.13 -5.38 -8.58
C ASN A 45 -4.07 -4.18 -8.35
N GLN A 46 -4.47 -3.53 -9.45
CA GLN A 46 -5.43 -2.42 -9.44
C GLN A 46 -6.75 -2.81 -8.77
N ARG A 47 -7.17 -4.08 -8.91
CA ARG A 47 -8.40 -4.57 -8.26
C ARG A 47 -8.26 -4.59 -6.74
N GLY A 48 -7.11 -5.02 -6.22
CA GLY A 48 -6.82 -4.96 -4.79
C GLY A 48 -6.63 -3.52 -4.26
N ALA A 49 -6.26 -2.57 -5.11
CA ALA A 49 -6.18 -1.15 -4.73
C ALA A 49 -7.56 -0.51 -4.52
N LEU A 50 -8.64 -1.10 -5.03
CA LEU A 50 -10.01 -0.62 -4.81
C LEU A 50 -10.40 -0.61 -3.33
N ASP A 51 -9.92 -1.59 -2.55
CA ASP A 51 -10.22 -1.70 -1.11
C ASP A 51 -9.64 -0.52 -0.31
N LEU A 52 -8.64 0.17 -0.86
CA LEU A 52 -7.97 1.32 -0.25
C LEU A 52 -8.51 2.66 -0.77
N SER A 53 -9.46 2.62 -1.71
CA SER A 53 -9.86 3.77 -2.50
C SER A 53 -11.29 4.21 -2.19
N THR A 54 -11.58 5.48 -2.49
CA THR A 54 -12.91 6.08 -2.46
C THR A 54 -13.03 7.14 -3.57
N GLY A 55 -14.25 7.61 -3.84
CA GLY A 55 -14.50 8.72 -4.77
C GLY A 55 -13.83 8.53 -6.14
N LEU A 56 -13.14 9.57 -6.62
CA LEU A 56 -12.55 9.62 -7.96
C LEU A 56 -11.46 8.55 -8.17
N ALA A 57 -10.75 8.12 -7.12
CA ALA A 57 -9.77 7.05 -7.24
C ALA A 57 -10.43 5.71 -7.66
N VAL A 58 -11.63 5.41 -7.14
CA VAL A 58 -12.39 4.21 -7.53
C VAL A 58 -12.76 4.26 -9.02
N ASP A 59 -13.24 5.40 -9.49
CA ASP A 59 -13.61 5.59 -10.90
C ASP A 59 -12.40 5.42 -11.83
N LYS A 60 -11.26 6.01 -11.46
CA LYS A 60 -10.00 5.89 -12.21
C LYS A 60 -9.51 4.44 -12.27
N LEU A 61 -9.50 3.72 -11.14
CA LEU A 61 -9.09 2.31 -11.09
C LEU A 61 -10.02 1.43 -11.91
N ASN A 62 -11.35 1.59 -11.78
CA ASN A 62 -12.31 0.83 -12.57
C ASN A 62 -12.11 1.04 -14.06
N LYS A 63 -11.86 2.30 -14.48
CA LYS A 63 -11.59 2.60 -15.88
C LYS A 63 -10.31 1.94 -16.38
N GLU A 64 -9.24 1.98 -15.59
CA GLU A 64 -7.97 1.33 -15.94
C GLU A 64 -8.11 -0.20 -16.02
N ILE A 65 -8.83 -0.82 -15.08
CA ILE A 65 -9.12 -2.25 -15.09
C ILE A 65 -9.87 -2.63 -16.37
N GLU A 66 -10.90 -1.86 -16.75
CA GLU A 66 -11.66 -2.08 -17.98
C GLU A 66 -10.76 -1.99 -19.22
N LEU A 67 -9.88 -0.99 -19.29
CA LEU A 67 -9.00 -0.77 -20.44
C LEU A 67 -7.88 -1.81 -20.56
N THR A 68 -7.39 -2.35 -19.43
CA THR A 68 -6.24 -3.27 -19.42
C THR A 68 -6.63 -4.75 -19.39
N GLN A 69 -7.93 -5.07 -19.22
CA GLN A 69 -8.39 -6.45 -19.06
C GLN A 69 -8.02 -7.35 -20.24
N SER A 70 -8.12 -6.85 -21.48
CA SER A 70 -7.88 -7.66 -22.69
C SER A 70 -6.42 -8.10 -22.77
N VAL A 71 -5.48 -7.18 -22.56
CA VAL A 71 -4.03 -7.46 -22.53
C VAL A 71 -3.69 -8.43 -21.41
N ARG A 72 -4.28 -8.25 -20.21
CA ARG A 72 -4.03 -9.14 -19.06
C ARG A 72 -4.57 -10.55 -19.25
N MET A 73 -5.54 -10.75 -20.14
CA MET A 73 -6.13 -12.05 -20.46
C MET A 73 -5.48 -12.71 -21.69
N GLU A 74 -4.46 -12.11 -22.30
CA GLU A 74 -3.80 -12.68 -23.46
C GLU A 74 -3.17 -14.05 -23.12
N PRO A 75 -3.56 -15.14 -23.81
CA PRO A 75 -2.96 -16.43 -23.60
C PRO A 75 -1.48 -16.35 -23.97
N ASN A 76 -0.62 -16.78 -23.04
CA ASN A 76 0.86 -16.78 -23.12
C ASN A 76 1.59 -15.48 -22.74
N LEU A 77 0.89 -14.44 -22.26
CA LEU A 77 1.56 -13.28 -21.68
C LEU A 77 2.02 -13.56 -20.24
N GLU A 78 3.30 -13.89 -20.05
CA GLU A 78 3.88 -14.03 -18.72
C GLU A 78 4.35 -12.66 -18.16
N LEU A 79 3.42 -11.88 -17.62
CA LEU A 79 3.71 -10.55 -17.03
C LEU A 79 4.83 -10.59 -15.98
N SER A 80 4.98 -11.70 -15.25
CA SER A 80 6.05 -11.89 -14.25
C SER A 80 7.46 -11.82 -14.86
N LYS A 81 7.65 -12.27 -16.11
CA LYS A 81 8.95 -12.20 -16.81
C LYS A 81 9.32 -10.76 -17.19
N HIS A 82 8.35 -9.86 -17.26
CA HIS A 82 8.52 -8.48 -17.71
C HIS A 82 8.41 -7.43 -16.59
N ARG A 83 8.31 -7.84 -15.31
CA ARG A 83 8.23 -6.89 -14.20
C ARG A 83 9.55 -6.10 -14.07
N PRO A 84 9.51 -4.76 -14.13
CA PRO A 84 10.65 -3.93 -13.77
C PRO A 84 10.88 -3.98 -12.26
N PHE A 85 12.08 -3.57 -11.82
CA PHE A 85 12.29 -3.20 -10.42
C PHE A 85 11.67 -1.82 -10.20
N ILE A 86 10.88 -1.67 -9.14
CA ILE A 86 10.20 -0.41 -8.83
C ILE A 86 10.41 -0.11 -7.35
N ASP A 87 10.71 1.14 -7.07
CA ASP A 87 10.81 1.69 -5.72
C ASP A 87 10.12 3.06 -5.67
N TYR A 88 9.69 3.49 -4.49
CA TYR A 88 9.05 4.79 -4.30
C TYR A 88 9.44 5.43 -2.96
N GLU A 89 9.57 6.76 -2.98
CA GLU A 89 9.95 7.56 -1.82
C GLU A 89 8.96 8.71 -1.63
N LEU A 90 8.47 8.89 -0.40
CA LEU A 90 7.64 10.03 -0.04
C LEU A 90 8.50 11.30 0.03
N VAL A 91 8.27 12.25 -0.87
CA VAL A 91 9.07 13.49 -0.96
C VAL A 91 8.37 14.71 -0.37
N ASN A 92 7.03 14.71 -0.28
CA ASN A 92 6.28 15.82 0.31
C ASN A 92 4.93 15.36 0.87
N THR A 93 4.43 16.07 1.88
CA THR A 93 3.09 15.91 2.44
C THR A 93 2.47 17.27 2.67
N GLN A 94 1.26 17.47 2.18
CA GLN A 94 0.52 18.73 2.31
C GLN A 94 -0.85 18.47 2.94
N GLN A 95 -1.05 19.01 4.14
CA GLN A 95 -2.36 19.02 4.79
C GLN A 95 -3.30 19.98 4.04
N ARG A 96 -4.50 19.51 3.71
CA ARG A 96 -5.65 20.31 3.25
C ARG A 96 -6.66 20.42 4.42
N LYS A 97 -7.77 21.14 4.29
CA LYS A 97 -8.58 21.63 5.42
C LYS A 97 -9.44 20.61 6.18
N ASP A 98 -10.70 20.34 5.86
CA ASP A 98 -11.15 19.36 4.84
C ASP A 98 -10.57 17.93 4.98
N GLU A 99 -9.90 17.62 6.11
CA GLU A 99 -9.45 16.27 6.56
C GLU A 99 -8.76 15.44 5.47
N THR A 100 -8.16 16.14 4.51
CA THR A 100 -7.51 15.55 3.35
C THR A 100 -6.02 15.83 3.42
N VAL A 101 -5.22 14.85 3.04
CA VAL A 101 -3.76 14.94 2.96
C VAL A 101 -3.34 14.64 1.54
N THR A 102 -2.58 15.52 0.92
CA THR A 102 -1.93 15.25 -0.38
C THR A 102 -0.51 14.78 -0.13
N LEU A 103 -0.17 13.60 -0.65
CA LEU A 103 1.15 12.97 -0.55
C LEU A 103 1.79 12.92 -1.94
N PHE A 104 3.07 13.25 -2.01
CA PHE A 104 3.85 13.28 -3.25
C PHE A 104 4.97 12.25 -3.14
N PHE A 105 5.04 11.36 -4.12
CA PHE A 105 6.05 10.32 -4.18
C PHE A 105 6.86 10.43 -5.46
N ASP A 106 8.17 10.28 -5.32
CA ASP A 106 9.06 9.94 -6.42
C ASP A 106 9.00 8.43 -6.63
N VAL A 107 8.77 7.98 -7.87
CA VAL A 107 8.70 6.56 -8.23
C VAL A 107 9.79 6.26 -9.24
N THR A 108 10.71 5.37 -8.89
CA THR A 108 11.81 4.93 -9.76
C THR A 108 11.44 3.60 -10.39
N ILE A 109 11.52 3.51 -11.72
CA ILE A 109 11.25 2.28 -12.46
C ILE A 109 12.51 1.89 -13.26
N GLU A 110 13.02 0.69 -12.99
CA GLU A 110 14.20 0.12 -13.63
C GLU A 110 13.82 -1.12 -14.45
N GLN A 111 13.99 -1.03 -15.76
CA GLN A 111 13.73 -2.13 -16.69
C GLN A 111 14.88 -3.15 -16.70
N LYS A 112 14.56 -4.39 -17.05
CA LYS A 112 15.55 -5.42 -17.37
C LYS A 112 16.35 -4.95 -18.60
N GLY A 113 17.57 -4.48 -18.37
CA GLY A 113 18.40 -3.78 -19.37
C GLY A 113 19.06 -2.51 -18.84
N GLY A 114 18.74 -2.08 -17.61
CA GLY A 114 19.40 -0.97 -16.92
C GLY A 114 18.84 0.41 -17.25
N TYR A 115 17.84 0.49 -18.15
CA TYR A 115 17.10 1.73 -18.39
C TYR A 115 16.27 2.09 -17.16
N LYS A 116 16.48 3.30 -16.66
CA LYS A 116 15.77 3.88 -15.51
C LYS A 116 15.00 5.10 -15.95
N TYR A 117 13.80 5.28 -15.40
CA TYR A 117 13.01 6.49 -15.55
C TYR A 117 12.22 6.77 -14.28
N GLN A 118 11.86 8.04 -14.11
CA GLN A 118 11.16 8.54 -12.93
C GLN A 118 9.73 8.96 -13.24
N ARG A 119 8.86 8.69 -12.28
CA ARG A 119 7.50 9.19 -12.23
C ARG A 119 7.25 9.92 -10.93
N GLU A 120 6.27 10.81 -10.95
CA GLU A 120 5.70 11.40 -9.76
C GLU A 120 4.32 10.80 -9.53
N ALA A 121 4.03 10.38 -8.30
CA ALA A 121 2.70 9.99 -7.87
C ALA A 121 2.18 11.00 -6.85
N VAL A 122 1.04 11.62 -7.16
CA VAL A 122 0.34 12.56 -6.28
C VAL A 122 -0.93 11.89 -5.80
N LEU A 123 -1.02 11.59 -4.51
CA LEU A 123 -2.16 10.89 -3.90
C LEU A 123 -2.88 11.82 -2.93
N SER A 124 -4.20 11.88 -3.02
CA SER A 124 -5.04 12.50 -2.00
C SER A 124 -5.64 11.41 -1.11
N ALA A 125 -5.37 11.47 0.18
CA ALA A 125 -5.97 10.61 1.19
C ALA A 125 -6.98 11.40 2.02
N THR A 126 -8.14 10.81 2.31
CA THR A 126 -9.20 11.42 3.13
C THR A 126 -9.64 10.44 4.21
N GLU A 127 -9.99 10.95 5.38
CA GLU A 127 -10.52 10.14 6.47
C GLU A 127 -12.03 9.97 6.30
N LEU A 128 -12.49 8.72 6.31
CA LEU A 128 -13.91 8.36 6.29
C LEU A 128 -14.18 7.44 7.48
N GLU A 129 -15.01 7.91 8.41
CA GLU A 129 -15.45 7.12 9.58
C GLU A 129 -14.27 6.51 10.38
N GLY A 130 -13.18 7.28 10.55
CA GLY A 130 -11.99 6.83 11.26
C GLY A 130 -11.03 5.97 10.42
N THR A 131 -11.26 5.81 9.11
CA THR A 131 -10.41 5.04 8.21
C THR A 131 -9.89 5.91 7.08
N TRP A 132 -8.57 5.88 6.84
CA TRP A 132 -7.97 6.59 5.72
C TRP A 132 -8.19 5.83 4.40
N LYS A 133 -8.56 6.57 3.34
CA LYS A 133 -8.77 6.06 1.98
C LYS A 133 -8.16 7.01 0.96
N ILE A 134 -7.69 6.49 -0.17
CA ILE A 134 -7.26 7.29 -1.32
C ILE A 134 -8.48 7.79 -2.08
N SER A 135 -8.70 9.11 -2.09
CA SER A 135 -9.82 9.75 -2.76
C SER A 135 -9.51 10.20 -4.19
N ASN A 136 -8.23 10.43 -4.50
CA ASN A 136 -7.73 10.71 -5.84
C ASN A 136 -6.26 10.30 -5.97
N PHE A 137 -5.80 10.01 -7.19
CA PHE A 137 -4.38 9.85 -7.50
C PHE A 137 -4.09 10.29 -8.93
N ASP A 138 -2.90 10.85 -9.16
CA ASP A 138 -2.41 11.23 -10.48
C ASP A 138 -0.93 10.81 -10.61
N ILE A 139 -0.57 10.25 -11.76
CA ILE A 139 0.78 9.76 -12.05
C ILE A 139 1.35 10.53 -13.25
N PHE A 140 2.52 11.12 -13.09
CA PHE A 140 3.18 11.93 -14.11
C PHE A 140 4.52 11.31 -14.49
N ASP A 141 4.87 11.35 -15.77
CA ASP A 141 6.25 11.09 -16.21
C ASP A 141 7.05 12.37 -15.97
N ARG A 142 8.15 12.32 -15.20
CA ARG A 142 9.02 13.50 -15.03
C ARG A 142 10.01 13.66 -16.18
N ASP A 143 10.37 12.56 -16.82
CA ASP A 143 11.38 12.53 -17.88
C ASP A 143 10.82 12.84 -19.28
N ARG A 144 9.56 13.32 -19.40
CA ARG A 144 9.04 13.83 -20.67
C ARG A 144 8.98 15.36 -20.68
N PRO A 145 9.55 16.01 -21.72
CA PRO A 145 9.47 17.45 -21.90
C PRO A 145 8.04 17.94 -22.16
#